data_AF-A0A5D2Q7K6-F1
#
_entry.id   AF-A0A5D2Q7K6-F1
#
_cell.length_a   1.000
_cell.length_b   1.000
_cell.length_c   1.000
_cell.angle_alpha   90.00
_cell.angle_beta   90.00
_cell.angle_gamma   90.00
#
_symmetry.space_group_name_H-M   'P 1'
#
loop_
_entity.id
_entity.type
_entity.pdbx_description
1 polymer ?
#
loop_
_entity_poly.entity_id
_entity_poly.type
_entity_poly.pdbx_seq_one_letter_code
_entity_poly.pdbx_strand_id
1 'polypeptide(L)'
;MKDIWNLQPGTRIVVEANQYGQPIGKEASKLVEFLGTIARTGSICPLNTKHWKHLSKYVLENILRIVHEKFDLQGKVKDSDILSHVGKLRKEFKSTLKTRYYKEMVQEGLLIEEIY
;
A
#
# COMPACT_ATOMS: atom_id res chain seq x y z
N MET A 1 -12.74 5.54 6.82
CA MET A 1 -11.49 5.55 6.02
C MET A 1 -11.39 6.71 5.03
N LYS A 2 -12.50 7.29 4.53
CA LYS A 2 -12.48 8.58 3.79
C LYS A 2 -11.87 9.73 4.61
N ASP A 3 -11.78 9.55 5.92
CA ASP A 3 -11.39 10.56 6.89
C ASP A 3 -9.88 10.87 6.86
N ILE A 4 -9.02 9.88 6.54
CA ILE A 4 -7.56 10.06 6.54
C ILE A 4 -7.09 10.84 5.30
N TRP A 5 -7.70 10.58 4.15
CA TRP A 5 -7.38 11.29 2.90
C TRP A 5 -7.74 12.78 2.96
N ASN A 6 -8.80 13.10 3.70
CA ASN A 6 -9.35 14.45 3.84
C ASN A 6 -8.89 15.19 5.12
N LEU A 7 -7.80 14.74 5.75
CA LEU A 7 -7.22 15.47 6.88
C LEU A 7 -6.86 16.90 6.48
N GLN A 8 -7.17 17.84 7.38
CA GLN A 8 -6.81 19.25 7.16
C GLN A 8 -5.29 19.38 6.98
N PRO A 9 -4.83 20.26 6.07
CA PRO A 9 -3.41 20.53 5.89
C PRO A 9 -2.75 20.86 7.23
N GLY A 10 -1.61 20.21 7.51
CA GLY A 10 -0.87 20.38 8.78
C GLY A 10 -1.34 19.48 9.93
N THR A 11 -2.49 18.80 9.80
CA THR A 11 -2.93 17.80 10.78
C THR A 11 -2.37 16.43 10.42
N ARG A 12 -1.69 15.78 11.37
CA ARG A 12 -1.13 14.43 11.23
C ARG A 12 -1.60 13.53 12.35
N ILE A 13 -1.84 12.26 12.01
CA ILE A 13 -2.13 11.22 12.99
C ILE A 13 -0.82 10.77 13.61
N VAL A 14 -0.67 10.96 14.93
CA VAL A 14 0.52 10.51 15.65
C VAL A 14 0.46 9.00 15.82
N VAL A 15 1.50 8.31 15.36
CA VAL A 15 1.65 6.86 15.49
C VAL A 15 2.78 6.59 16.46
N GLU A 16 2.44 5.99 17.59
CA GLU A 16 3.43 5.51 18.54
C GLU A 16 4.12 4.27 17.98
N ALA A 17 5.41 4.14 18.28
CA ALA A 17 6.20 2.96 17.96
C ALA A 17 6.91 2.45 19.21
N ASN A 18 7.06 1.14 19.28
CA ASN A 18 7.81 0.48 20.34
C ASN A 18 9.33 0.71 20.21
N GLN A 19 10.11 0.15 21.14
CA GLN A 19 11.58 0.25 21.13
C GLN A 19 12.26 -0.34 19.87
N TYR A 20 11.54 -1.15 19.10
CA TYR A 20 12.03 -1.74 17.85
C TYR A 20 11.61 -0.94 16.61
N GLY A 21 10.96 0.23 16.80
CA GLY A 21 10.45 1.05 15.70
C GLY A 21 9.18 0.51 15.06
N GLN A 22 8.51 -0.46 15.69
CA GLN A 22 7.26 -1.02 15.17
C GLN A 22 6.07 -0.20 15.66
N PRO A 23 5.17 0.24 14.76
CA PRO A 23 3.93 0.91 15.12
C PRO A 23 3.07 0.09 16.10
N ILE A 24 2.55 0.74 17.15
CA ILE A 24 1.67 0.12 18.16
C ILE A 24 0.39 0.94 18.37
N GLY A 25 -0.63 0.29 18.94
CA GLY A 25 -1.90 0.93 19.28
C GLY A 25 -2.88 1.07 18.11
N LYS A 26 -3.97 1.81 18.34
CA LYS A 26 -5.07 1.96 17.35
C LYS A 26 -4.64 2.73 16.11
N GLU A 27 -3.76 3.71 16.27
CA GLU A 27 -3.27 4.53 15.15
C GLU A 27 -2.35 3.73 14.23
N ALA A 28 -1.64 2.72 14.75
CA ALA A 28 -0.90 1.77 13.93
C ALA A 28 -1.82 0.96 13.02
N SER A 29 -3.00 0.54 13.50
CA SER A 29 -3.99 -0.13 12.65
C SER A 29 -4.48 0.79 11.52
N LYS A 30 -4.72 2.08 11.81
CA LYS A 30 -5.10 3.06 10.77
C LYS A 30 -3.99 3.27 9.74
N LEU A 31 -2.73 3.30 10.18
CA LEU A 31 -1.58 3.36 9.28
C LEU A 31 -1.60 2.15 8.33
N VAL A 32 -1.72 0.93 8.86
CA VAL A 32 -1.75 -0.29 8.03
C VAL A 32 -2.90 -0.27 7.03
N GLU A 33 -4.10 0.14 7.46
CA GLU A 33 -5.27 0.27 6.59
C GLU A 33 -5.04 1.29 5.46
N PHE A 34 -4.43 2.43 5.79
CA PHE A 34 -4.07 3.47 4.84
C PHE A 34 -3.02 3.00 3.83
N LEU A 35 -1.98 2.28 4.27
CA LEU A 35 -0.98 1.67 3.38
C LEU A 35 -1.64 0.68 2.41
N GLY A 36 -2.64 -0.08 2.87
CA GLY A 36 -3.42 -0.96 2.01
C GLY A 36 -4.23 -0.21 0.96
N THR A 37 -4.70 0.99 1.26
CA THR A 37 -5.39 1.85 0.28
C THR A 37 -4.42 2.42 -0.74
N ILE A 38 -3.22 2.85 -0.32
CA ILE A 38 -2.15 3.25 -1.24
C ILE A 38 -1.81 2.10 -2.20
N ALA A 39 -1.60 0.89 -1.66
CA ALA A 39 -1.23 -0.29 -2.44
C ALA A 39 -2.26 -0.69 -3.50
N ARG A 40 -3.54 -0.33 -3.29
CA ARG A 40 -4.66 -0.58 -4.21
C ARG A 40 -4.93 0.56 -5.18
N THR A 41 -4.37 1.75 -4.93
CA THR A 41 -4.62 2.94 -5.74
C THR A 41 -3.59 3.02 -6.87
N GLY A 42 -3.99 2.62 -8.08
CA GLY A 42 -3.08 2.49 -9.23
C GLY A 42 -2.36 3.78 -9.65
N SER A 43 -2.95 4.95 -9.42
CA SER A 43 -2.32 6.26 -9.68
C SER A 43 -1.17 6.58 -8.71
N ILE A 44 -1.16 5.98 -7.52
CA ILE A 44 -0.11 6.16 -6.51
C ILE A 44 0.86 4.99 -6.55
N CYS A 45 0.34 3.77 -6.67
CA CYS A 45 1.09 2.52 -6.65
C CYS A 45 0.79 1.69 -7.92
N PRO A 46 1.52 1.93 -9.02
CA PRO A 46 1.25 1.30 -10.31
C PRO A 46 1.37 -0.23 -10.26
N LEU A 47 0.46 -0.93 -10.94
CA LEU A 47 0.46 -2.40 -11.07
C LEU A 47 1.12 -2.93 -12.35
N ASN A 48 1.39 -2.03 -13.31
CA ASN A 48 1.98 -2.33 -14.62
C ASN A 48 3.41 -2.90 -14.52
N THR A 49 4.15 -2.59 -13.46
CA THR A 49 5.47 -3.18 -13.22
C THR A 49 5.37 -4.60 -12.65
N LYS A 50 6.19 -5.51 -13.17
CA LYS A 50 6.23 -6.92 -12.73
C LYS A 50 6.67 -7.05 -11.27
N HIS A 51 7.75 -6.34 -10.88
CA HIS A 51 8.35 -6.43 -9.55
C HIS A 51 8.35 -5.07 -8.85
N TRP A 52 8.14 -5.09 -7.52
CA TRP A 52 8.25 -3.91 -6.66
C TRP A 52 9.58 -3.17 -6.84
N LYS A 53 10.66 -3.94 -6.99
CA LYS A 53 12.04 -3.47 -7.20
C LYS A 53 12.21 -2.61 -8.46
N HIS A 54 11.28 -2.70 -9.41
CA HIS A 54 11.33 -1.96 -10.68
C HIS A 54 10.51 -0.67 -10.64
N LEU A 55 9.88 -0.34 -9.51
CA LEU A 55 9.26 0.98 -9.35
C LEU A 55 10.36 2.05 -9.33
N SER A 56 10.09 3.17 -10.01
CA SER A 56 11.02 4.28 -10.01
C SER A 56 11.16 4.87 -8.61
N LYS A 57 12.32 5.49 -8.35
CA LYS A 57 12.58 6.20 -7.09
C LYS A 57 11.50 7.24 -6.80
N TYR A 58 11.04 7.95 -7.83
CA TYR A 58 9.96 8.92 -7.75
C TYR A 58 8.65 8.33 -7.18
N VAL A 59 8.26 7.13 -7.59
CA VAL A 59 7.06 6.47 -7.06
C VAL A 59 7.21 6.15 -5.58
N LEU A 60 8.38 5.62 -5.18
CA LEU A 60 8.65 5.28 -3.78
C LEU A 60 8.68 6.54 -2.89
N GLU A 61 9.34 7.61 -3.36
CA GLU A 61 9.37 8.91 -2.68
C GLU A 61 7.97 9.52 -2.58
N ASN A 62 7.14 9.41 -3.62
CA ASN A 62 5.77 9.90 -3.60
C ASN A 62 4.90 9.14 -2.58
N ILE A 63 5.06 7.82 -2.48
CA ILE A 63 4.37 7.00 -1.46
C ILE A 63 4.76 7.48 -0.06
N LEU A 64 6.06 7.64 0.21
CA LEU A 64 6.55 8.13 1.50
C LEU A 64 6.02 9.53 1.82
N ARG A 65 6.04 10.43 0.83
CA ARG A 65 5.50 11.79 0.96
C ARG A 65 4.04 11.77 1.40
N ILE A 66 3.20 10.94 0.76
CA ILE A 66 1.77 10.82 1.08
C ILE A 66 1.59 10.28 2.50
N VAL A 67 2.39 9.29 2.91
CA VAL A 67 2.33 8.74 4.28
C VAL A 67 2.73 9.79 5.32
N HIS A 68 3.85 10.48 5.13
CA HIS A 68 4.35 11.52 6.05
C HIS A 68 3.49 12.79 6.04
N GLU A 69 2.68 13.02 5.01
CA GLU A 69 1.69 14.10 5.00
C GLU A 69 0.54 13.82 5.97
N LYS A 70 0.15 12.55 6.13
CA LYS A 70 -1.02 12.14 6.92
C LYS A 70 -0.67 11.60 8.31
N PHE A 71 0.55 11.08 8.50
CA PHE A 71 0.99 10.46 9.75
C PHE A 71 2.27 11.10 10.28
N ASP A 72 2.35 11.24 11.60
CA ASP A 72 3.57 11.56 12.31
C ASP A 72 4.10 10.29 12.96
N LEU A 73 5.22 9.79 12.44
CA LEU A 73 5.86 8.54 12.86
C LEU A 73 6.96 8.76 13.91
N GLN A 74 7.09 10.00 14.42
CA GLN A 74 8.03 10.40 15.48
C GLN A 74 9.50 10.06 15.20
N GLY A 75 9.88 9.85 13.93
CA GLY A 75 11.22 9.38 13.55
C GLY A 75 11.57 7.96 14.01
N LYS A 76 10.60 7.19 14.53
CA LYS A 76 10.83 5.84 15.08
C LYS A 76 10.59 4.73 14.06
N VAL A 77 9.66 4.94 13.12
CA VAL A 77 9.34 3.98 12.07
C VAL A 77 10.20 4.27 10.84
N LYS A 78 10.88 3.26 10.30
CA LYS A 78 11.76 3.45 9.14
C LYS A 78 10.95 3.50 7.85
N ASP A 79 11.34 4.39 6.94
CA ASP A 79 10.77 4.48 5.59
C ASP A 79 10.87 3.16 4.82
N SER A 80 11.96 2.40 5.03
CA SER A 80 12.14 1.07 4.45
C SER A 80 11.03 0.10 4.87
N ASP A 81 10.56 0.20 6.11
CA ASP A 81 9.56 -0.70 6.67
C ASP A 81 8.17 -0.37 6.10
N ILE A 82 7.88 0.93 5.95
CA ILE A 82 6.68 1.43 5.27
C ILE A 82 6.63 0.93 3.82
N LEU A 83 7.71 1.16 3.06
CA LEU A 83 7.78 0.74 1.66
C LEU A 83 7.71 -0.78 1.51
N SER A 84 8.35 -1.53 2.41
CA SER A 84 8.29 -2.99 2.41
C SER A 84 6.87 -3.49 2.66
N HIS A 85 6.14 -2.85 3.59
CA HIS A 85 4.74 -3.19 3.87
C HIS A 85 3.83 -2.87 2.67
N VAL A 86 3.96 -1.69 2.07
CA VAL A 86 3.21 -1.34 0.84
C VAL A 86 3.51 -2.32 -0.29
N GLY A 87 4.78 -2.71 -0.46
CA GLY A 87 5.19 -3.70 -1.45
C GLY A 87 4.53 -5.07 -1.23
N LYS A 88 4.43 -5.52 0.02
CA LYS A 88 3.71 -6.75 0.40
C LYS A 88 2.23 -6.65 0.04
N LEU A 89 1.56 -5.59 0.47
CA LEU A 89 0.13 -5.36 0.22
C LEU A 89 -0.18 -5.24 -1.28
N ARG A 90 0.70 -4.59 -2.06
CA ARG A 90 0.58 -4.51 -3.52
C ARG A 90 0.68 -5.90 -4.16
N LYS A 91 1.61 -6.73 -3.70
CA LYS A 91 1.78 -8.11 -4.19
C LYS A 91 0.53 -8.96 -3.90
N GLU A 92 0.02 -8.88 -2.67
CA GLU A 92 -1.20 -9.56 -2.26
C GLU A 92 -2.40 -9.12 -3.11
N PHE A 93 -2.59 -7.81 -3.27
CA PHE A 93 -3.65 -7.26 -4.10
C PHE A 93 -3.56 -7.73 -5.56
N LYS A 94 -2.37 -7.68 -6.16
CA LYS A 94 -2.15 -8.20 -7.53
C LYS A 94 -2.45 -9.68 -7.64
N SER A 95 -2.13 -10.47 -6.61
CA SER A 95 -2.48 -11.89 -6.55
C SER A 95 -3.99 -12.09 -6.50
N THR A 96 -4.69 -11.35 -5.63
CA THR A 96 -6.16 -11.41 -5.52
C THR A 96 -6.83 -11.08 -6.85
N LEU A 97 -6.36 -10.06 -7.56
CA LEU A 97 -6.88 -9.70 -8.89
C LEU A 97 -6.71 -10.83 -9.90
N LYS A 98 -5.51 -11.44 -9.97
CA LYS A 98 -5.25 -12.57 -10.87
C LYS A 98 -6.14 -13.76 -10.56
N THR A 99 -6.27 -14.11 -9.28
CA THR A 99 -7.14 -15.22 -8.86
C THR A 99 -8.59 -14.96 -9.22
N ARG A 100 -9.07 -13.73 -9.03
CA ARG A 100 -10.44 -13.34 -9.39
C ARG A 100 -10.68 -13.44 -10.90
N TYR A 101 -9.78 -12.86 -11.70
CA TYR A 101 -9.84 -12.92 -13.15
C TYR A 101 -9.89 -14.37 -13.67
N TYR A 102 -9.00 -15.23 -13.18
CA TYR A 102 -8.98 -16.64 -13.58
C TYR A 102 -10.28 -17.37 -13.21
N LYS A 103 -10.84 -17.11 -12.01
CA LYS A 103 -12.13 -17.68 -11.60
C LYS A 103 -13.28 -17.22 -12.49
N GLU A 104 -13.32 -15.94 -12.85
CA GLU A 104 -14.33 -15.37 -13.74
C GLU A 104 -14.23 -16.01 -15.14
N MET A 105 -13.03 -16.13 -15.71
CA MET A 105 -12.83 -16.78 -17.03
C MET A 105 -13.22 -18.26 -17.06
N VAL A 106 -12.88 -19.02 -16.01
CA VAL A 106 -13.27 -20.43 -15.89
C VAL A 106 -14.79 -20.56 -15.77
N GLN A 107 -15.45 -19.64 -15.06
CA GLN A 107 -16.91 -19.62 -14.94
C GLN A 107 -17.59 -19.24 -16.27
N GLU A 108 -16.96 -18.40 -17.09
CA GLU A 108 -17.46 -17.98 -18.40
C GLU A 108 -17.15 -18.98 -19.53
N GLY A 109 -16.41 -20.07 -19.25
CA GLY A 109 -16.11 -21.12 -20.22
C GLY A 109 -15.08 -20.74 -21.29
N LEU A 110 -14.29 -19.69 -21.06
CA LEU A 110 -13.25 -19.24 -21.98
C LEU A 110 -12.03 -20.16 -21.92
N LEU A 111 -11.46 -20.51 -23.09
CA LEU A 111 -10.31 -21.40 -23.20
C LEU A 111 -9.05 -20.73 -22.62
N ILE A 112 -8.36 -21.47 -21.75
CA ILE A 112 -7.16 -21.03 -21.01
C ILE A 112 -5.99 -20.69 -21.96
N GLU A 113 -6.04 -21.16 -23.22
CA GLU A 113 -5.01 -20.99 -24.25
C GLU A 113 -4.87 -19.55 -24.76
N GLU A 114 -5.85 -18.68 -24.55
CA GLU A 114 -5.78 -17.25 -24.93
C GLU A 114 -5.09 -16.36 -23.87
N ILE A 115 -4.61 -16.95 -22.77
CA ILE A 115 -4.15 -16.21 -21.57
C ILE A 115 -2.62 -16.02 -21.55
N TYR A 116 -1.87 -16.55 -22.52
CA TYR A 116 -0.40 -16.44 -22.60
C TYR A 116 0.12 -15.86 -23.91
#